data_AF-D1CIS3-F1
#
_entry.id   AF-D1CIS3-F1
#
_cell.length_a   1.000
_cell.length_b   1.000
_cell.length_c   1.000
_cell.angle_alpha   90.00
_cell.angle_beta   90.00
_cell.angle_gamma   90.00
#
_symmetry.space_group_name_H-M   'P 1'
#
loop_
_entity.id
_entity.type
_entity.pdbx_description
1 polymer ?
#
loop_
_entity_poly.entity_id
_entity_poly.type
_entity_poly.pdbx_seq_one_letter_code
_entity_poly.pdbx_strand_id
1 'polypeptide(L)'
;MRLISIWLALFMALVVFAPATAQQEEARYKITRELTLYGDVPPGETFLFIYDYPGRPGDTPVPIVLCGGDSGVECRGHGTVYRSTHRVFASVFERWSKIRYYFVRDPENYNDRDDWQTFAMGEKTITGDTTLSAWYRFPEAEQAVPRMPQTGAGGMAHR
;
A
#
# COMPACT_ATOMS: atom_id res chain seq x y z
N MET A 1 -8.89 33.85 -60.85
CA MET A 1 -9.26 32.67 -60.02
C MET A 1 -8.01 31.81 -59.76
N ARG A 2 -7.09 32.23 -58.90
CA ARG A 2 -5.86 31.47 -58.53
C ARG A 2 -5.46 31.62 -57.05
N LEU A 3 -6.33 32.17 -56.21
CA LEU A 3 -6.01 32.49 -54.80
C LEU A 3 -6.55 31.48 -53.78
N ILE A 4 -7.40 30.53 -54.21
CA ILE A 4 -8.02 29.55 -53.31
C ILE A 4 -7.05 28.39 -52.99
N SER A 5 -6.06 28.15 -53.84
CA SER A 5 -5.18 26.97 -53.72
C SER A 5 -4.12 27.07 -52.61
N ILE A 6 -3.75 28.29 -52.18
CA ILE A 6 -2.70 28.48 -51.17
C ILE A 6 -3.26 28.28 -49.75
N TRP A 7 -4.52 28.62 -49.52
CA TRP A 7 -5.18 28.45 -48.23
C TRP A 7 -5.43 26.98 -47.86
N LEU A 8 -5.68 26.12 -48.86
CA LEU A 8 -5.91 24.68 -48.63
C LEU A 8 -4.62 23.97 -48.17
N ALA A 9 -3.46 24.36 -48.71
CA ALA A 9 -2.17 23.79 -48.33
C ALA A 9 -1.74 24.22 -46.91
N LEU A 10 -2.06 25.46 -46.52
CA LEU A 10 -1.80 25.99 -45.18
C LEU A 10 -2.67 25.30 -44.11
N PHE A 11 -3.93 24.97 -44.44
CA PHE A 11 -4.81 24.24 -43.52
C PHE A 11 -4.35 22.79 -43.31
N MET A 12 -3.89 22.11 -44.37
CA MET A 12 -3.37 20.74 -44.26
C MET A 12 -2.07 20.65 -43.43
N ALA A 13 -1.21 21.68 -43.47
CA ALA A 13 0.01 21.71 -42.66
C ALA A 13 -0.27 21.88 -41.14
N LEU A 14 -1.37 22.55 -40.77
CA LEU A 14 -1.76 22.77 -39.37
C LEU A 14 -2.37 21.52 -38.70
N VAL A 15 -2.94 20.59 -39.46
CA VAL A 15 -3.55 19.36 -38.90
C VAL A 15 -2.50 18.30 -38.54
N VAL A 16 -1.27 18.39 -39.07
CA VAL A 16 -0.20 17.41 -38.79
C VAL A 16 0.53 17.68 -37.46
N PHE A 17 0.33 18.85 -36.85
CA PHE A 17 0.93 19.23 -35.56
C PHE A 17 -0.10 19.39 -34.44
N ALA A 18 -1.20 18.64 -34.49
CA ALA A 18 -1.87 18.33 -33.23
C ALA A 18 -0.90 17.42 -32.45
N PRO A 19 -0.27 17.87 -31.35
CA PRO A 19 0.38 16.91 -30.46
C PRO A 19 -0.71 15.92 -30.11
N ALA A 20 -0.53 14.65 -30.48
CA ALA A 20 -1.30 13.58 -29.90
C ALA A 20 -1.17 13.78 -28.40
N THR A 21 -2.23 14.31 -27.79
CA THR A 21 -2.33 14.41 -26.35
C THR A 21 -2.32 12.97 -25.91
N ALA A 22 -1.15 12.49 -25.51
CA ALA A 22 -0.96 11.18 -24.95
C ALA A 22 -1.99 11.08 -23.83
N GLN A 23 -3.04 10.32 -24.12
CA GLN A 23 -4.25 10.27 -23.34
C GLN A 23 -3.87 9.55 -22.05
N GLN A 24 -3.55 10.35 -21.03
CA GLN A 24 -3.80 10.13 -19.61
C GLN A 24 -3.45 8.70 -19.14
N GLU A 25 -2.20 8.48 -18.74
CA GLU A 25 -1.84 7.36 -17.86
C GLU A 25 -2.59 7.52 -16.53
N GLU A 26 -3.79 6.94 -16.41
CA GLU A 26 -4.59 7.06 -15.19
C GLU A 26 -5.27 5.78 -14.74
N ALA A 27 -4.64 4.63 -14.97
CA ALA A 27 -4.90 3.52 -14.05
C ALA A 27 -4.20 3.83 -12.72
N ARG A 28 -4.91 4.53 -11.82
CA ARG A 28 -4.49 4.72 -10.43
C ARG A 28 -5.00 3.53 -9.62
N TYR A 29 -4.12 2.60 -9.27
CA TYR A 29 -4.47 1.53 -8.36
C TYR A 29 -4.53 2.08 -6.94
N LYS A 30 -5.57 1.73 -6.18
CA LYS A 30 -5.68 2.09 -4.77
C LYS A 30 -5.31 0.88 -3.93
N ILE A 31 -4.31 1.03 -3.08
CA ILE A 31 -3.94 -0.04 -2.14
C ILE A 31 -4.15 0.50 -0.73
N THR A 32 -5.01 -0.20 0.00
CA THR A 32 -5.34 0.02 1.40
C THR A 32 -4.60 -1.01 2.24
N ARG A 33 -3.93 -0.57 3.29
CA ARG A 33 -3.29 -1.42 4.30
C ARG A 33 -4.07 -1.28 5.59
N GLU A 34 -4.38 -2.39 6.21
CA GLU A 34 -5.08 -2.44 7.49
C GLU A 34 -4.32 -3.30 8.47
N LEU A 35 -3.95 -2.73 9.60
CA LEU A 35 -3.35 -3.46 10.70
C LEU A 35 -4.26 -3.35 11.92
N THR A 36 -4.60 -4.47 12.52
CA THR A 36 -5.33 -4.50 13.79
C THR A 36 -4.43 -4.93 14.94
N LEU A 37 -4.28 -4.12 15.99
CA LEU A 37 -3.45 -4.45 17.15
C LEU A 37 -4.33 -4.89 18.33
N TYR A 38 -4.00 -6.02 18.95
CA TYR A 38 -4.67 -6.61 20.12
C TYR A 38 -3.71 -6.73 21.32
N GLY A 39 -4.26 -6.82 22.52
CA GLY A 39 -3.48 -6.86 23.77
C GLY A 39 -2.99 -5.47 24.18
N ASP A 40 -2.13 -5.41 25.20
CA ASP A 40 -1.49 -4.17 25.65
C ASP A 40 -0.21 -3.95 24.83
N VAL A 41 -0.18 -2.91 24.00
CA VAL A 41 0.98 -2.59 23.16
C VAL A 41 2.03 -1.85 24.01
N PRO A 42 3.28 -2.34 24.10
CA PRO A 42 4.34 -1.63 24.80
C PRO A 42 4.60 -0.23 24.22
N PRO A 43 5.02 0.75 25.04
CA PRO A 43 5.47 2.04 24.53
C PRO A 43 6.70 1.89 23.61
N GLY A 44 6.76 2.69 22.55
CA GLY A 44 7.91 2.71 21.61
C GLY A 44 7.78 1.75 20.42
N GLU A 45 6.81 0.83 20.47
CA GLU A 45 6.53 -0.09 19.37
C GLU A 45 6.17 0.66 18.07
N THR A 46 6.74 0.19 16.97
CA THR A 46 6.48 0.72 15.63
C THR A 46 6.01 -0.39 14.71
N PHE A 47 4.99 -0.10 13.91
CA PHE A 47 4.44 -1.06 12.96
C PHE A 47 4.48 -0.51 11.54
N LEU A 48 5.03 -1.32 10.63
CA LEU A 48 5.37 -0.93 9.27
C LEU A 48 4.69 -1.84 8.26
N PHE A 49 4.43 -1.30 7.08
CA PHE A 49 4.12 -2.06 5.89
C PHE A 49 5.21 -1.88 4.84
N ILE A 50 5.69 -2.99 4.30
CA ILE A 50 6.74 -3.03 3.28
C ILE A 50 6.21 -3.80 2.07
N TYR A 51 6.58 -3.40 0.86
CA TYR A 51 6.25 -4.16 -0.33
C TYR A 51 7.33 -4.02 -1.40
N ASP A 52 7.62 -5.15 -2.06
CA ASP A 52 8.64 -5.24 -3.10
C ASP A 52 7.98 -5.40 -4.48
N TYR A 53 8.60 -4.76 -5.48
CA TYR A 53 8.29 -4.96 -6.90
C TYR A 53 9.28 -5.96 -7.48
N PRO A 54 8.85 -7.17 -7.87
CA PRO A 54 9.71 -8.08 -8.62
C PRO A 54 9.91 -7.51 -10.03
N GLY A 55 10.97 -6.72 -10.26
CA GLY A 55 11.29 -6.24 -11.62
C GLY A 55 12.16 -4.99 -11.75
N ARG A 56 12.39 -4.21 -10.67
CA ARG A 56 13.32 -3.07 -10.71
C ARG A 56 14.46 -3.28 -9.70
N PRO A 57 15.60 -3.86 -10.14
CA PRO A 57 16.79 -3.97 -9.30
C PRO A 57 17.21 -2.57 -8.85
N GLY A 58 17.24 -2.33 -7.53
CA GLY A 58 17.75 -1.09 -6.93
C GLY A 58 16.72 -0.20 -6.25
N ASP A 59 15.41 -0.41 -6.47
CA ASP A 59 14.39 0.30 -5.70
C ASP A 59 14.34 -0.28 -4.29
N THR A 60 14.78 0.51 -3.30
CA THR A 60 14.65 0.13 -1.90
C THR A 60 13.17 0.27 -1.50
N PRO A 61 12.52 -0.77 -0.99
CA PRO A 61 11.15 -0.67 -0.53
C PRO A 61 11.09 0.35 0.61
N VAL A 62 10.34 1.44 0.41
CA VAL A 62 10.17 2.46 1.44
C VAL A 62 9.14 1.92 2.45
N PRO A 63 9.52 1.75 3.73
CA PRO A 63 8.59 1.30 4.75
C PRO A 63 7.52 2.37 4.96
N ILE A 64 6.28 1.92 5.16
CA ILE A 64 5.15 2.79 5.40
C ILE A 64 4.70 2.56 6.84
N VAL A 65 4.98 3.55 7.68
CA VAL A 65 4.62 3.52 9.10
C VAL A 65 3.10 3.60 9.25
N LEU A 66 2.53 2.63 9.96
CA LEU A 66 1.09 2.57 10.27
C LEU A 66 0.77 3.17 11.64
N CYS A 67 1.67 2.98 12.60
CA CYS A 67 1.69 3.64 13.91
C CYS A 67 3.09 3.52 14.53
N GLY A 68 3.37 4.32 15.56
CA GLY A 68 4.65 4.38 16.25
C GLY A 68 5.66 5.24 15.51
N GLY A 69 6.90 5.24 15.99
CA GLY A 69 8.02 5.97 15.39
C GLY A 69 7.70 7.44 15.10
N ASP A 70 8.00 7.87 13.87
CA ASP A 70 7.82 9.23 13.35
C ASP A 70 6.42 9.50 12.77
N SER A 71 5.49 8.53 12.80
CA SER A 71 4.15 8.68 12.21
C SER A 71 3.29 9.75 12.88
N GLY A 72 3.64 10.18 14.11
CA GLY A 72 2.80 11.03 14.96
C GLY A 72 1.54 10.34 15.48
N VAL A 73 1.39 9.03 15.23
CA VAL A 73 0.25 8.21 15.66
C VAL A 73 0.75 7.14 16.63
N GLU A 74 0.35 7.23 17.88
CA GLU A 74 0.69 6.23 18.90
C GLU A 74 0.05 4.86 18.62
N CYS A 75 0.82 3.78 18.80
CA CYS A 75 0.29 2.42 18.72
C CYS A 75 -0.52 2.08 19.98
N ARG A 76 -1.75 1.60 19.77
CA ARG A 76 -2.73 1.22 20.79
C ARG A 76 -3.27 -0.14 20.41
N GLY A 77 -3.48 -0.98 21.41
CA GLY A 77 -3.98 -2.33 21.20
C GLY A 77 -5.50 -2.44 21.27
N HIS A 78 -5.99 -3.53 21.88
CA HIS A 78 -7.42 -3.80 22.11
C HIS A 78 -8.34 -3.76 20.88
N GLY A 79 -7.83 -4.16 19.71
CA GLY A 79 -8.57 -4.17 18.45
C GLY A 79 -8.53 -2.85 17.68
N THR A 80 -7.59 -1.96 18.01
CA THR A 80 -7.41 -0.71 17.26
C THR A 80 -6.95 -1.00 15.83
N VAL A 81 -7.58 -0.36 14.86
CA VAL A 81 -7.29 -0.53 13.43
C VAL A 81 -6.55 0.68 12.88
N TYR A 82 -5.37 0.43 12.33
CA TYR A 82 -4.56 1.41 11.61
C TYR A 82 -4.73 1.20 10.12
N ARG A 83 -5.23 2.24 9.43
CA ARG A 83 -5.51 2.20 7.99
C ARG A 83 -4.69 3.25 7.25
N SER A 84 -3.93 2.81 6.25
CA SER A 84 -3.23 3.69 5.32
C SER A 84 -3.65 3.37 3.90
N THR A 85 -4.00 4.40 3.14
CA THR A 85 -4.40 4.27 1.74
C THR A 85 -3.44 5.06 0.88
N HIS A 86 -2.93 4.42 -0.18
CA HIS A 86 -2.15 5.13 -1.19
C HIS A 86 -2.64 4.78 -2.60
N ARG A 87 -2.46 5.74 -3.50
CA ARG A 87 -2.68 5.54 -4.93
C ARG A 87 -1.32 5.32 -5.58
N VAL A 88 -1.24 4.30 -6.42
CA VAL A 88 -0.05 3.99 -7.20
C VAL A 88 -0.37 4.14 -8.67
N PHE A 89 0.52 4.80 -9.39
CA PHE A 89 0.40 4.97 -10.83
C PHE A 89 0.66 3.65 -11.55
N ALA A 90 -0.09 3.37 -12.61
CA ALA A 90 0.15 2.20 -13.46
C ALA A 90 1.51 2.22 -14.17
N SER A 91 2.20 3.36 -14.27
CA SER A 91 3.59 3.40 -14.73
C SER A 91 4.57 2.70 -13.76
N VAL A 92 4.17 2.51 -12.50
CA VAL A 92 4.91 1.73 -11.49
C VAL A 92 4.49 0.26 -11.52
N PHE A 93 3.24 -0.02 -11.85
CA PHE A 93 2.69 -1.37 -11.96
C PHE A 93 2.30 -1.67 -13.40
N GLU A 94 3.10 -2.47 -14.11
CA GLU A 94 2.58 -3.17 -15.29
C GLU A 94 1.25 -3.82 -14.90
N ARG A 95 0.26 -3.74 -15.80
CA ARG A 95 -1.08 -4.28 -15.56
C ARG A 95 -0.92 -5.73 -15.06
N TRP A 96 -1.49 -6.05 -13.88
CA TRP A 96 -1.35 -7.37 -13.22
C TRP A 96 -0.03 -7.63 -12.47
N SER A 97 0.68 -6.58 -12.06
CA SER A 97 1.87 -6.73 -11.22
C SER A 97 1.55 -7.45 -9.90
N LYS A 98 2.30 -8.51 -9.65
CA LYS A 98 2.29 -9.24 -8.38
C LYS A 98 3.28 -8.59 -7.44
N ILE A 99 2.82 -8.07 -6.31
CA ILE A 99 3.70 -7.58 -5.24
C ILE A 99 3.94 -8.67 -4.23
N ARG A 100 5.10 -8.63 -3.57
CA ARG A 100 5.29 -9.26 -2.27
C ARG A 100 5.13 -8.19 -1.20
N TYR A 101 4.42 -8.48 -0.13
CA TYR A 101 4.17 -7.54 0.95
C TYR A 101 4.46 -8.16 2.31
N TYR A 102 4.78 -7.29 3.26
CA TYR A 102 5.15 -7.65 4.62
C TYR A 102 4.53 -6.65 5.60
N PHE A 103 4.05 -7.15 6.72
CA PHE A 103 3.81 -6.36 7.92
C PHE A 103 4.91 -6.67 8.92
N VAL A 104 5.53 -5.61 9.42
CA VAL A 104 6.74 -5.67 10.24
C VAL A 104 6.48 -4.94 11.55
N ARG A 105 6.91 -5.55 12.65
CA ARG A 105 7.03 -4.93 13.96
C ARG A 105 8.48 -4.53 14.14
N ASP A 106 8.68 -3.32 14.63
CA ASP A 106 9.97 -2.80 15.03
C ASP A 106 9.87 -2.46 16.54
N PRO A 107 10.44 -3.31 17.40
CA PRO A 107 10.33 -3.16 18.85
C PRO A 107 11.19 -1.99 19.37
N GLU A 108 12.23 -1.56 18.65
CA GLU A 108 13.16 -0.52 19.07
C GLU A 108 13.48 0.45 17.91
N ASN A 109 12.67 1.51 17.83
CA ASN A 109 13.04 2.80 17.22
C ASN A 109 13.69 2.75 15.82
N TYR A 110 12.91 2.47 14.76
CA TYR A 110 12.97 2.82 13.32
C TYR A 110 14.31 2.75 12.54
N ASN A 111 15.44 3.05 13.16
CA ASN A 111 16.75 3.22 12.58
C ASN A 111 17.59 1.95 12.59
N ASP A 112 17.28 0.96 13.44
CA ASP A 112 17.97 -0.33 13.44
C ASP A 112 17.12 -1.41 12.75
N ARG A 113 17.57 -1.83 11.56
CA ARG A 113 16.84 -2.80 10.74
C ARG A 113 17.04 -4.24 11.21
N ASP A 114 18.03 -4.49 12.07
CA ASP A 114 18.38 -5.85 12.50
C ASP A 114 17.32 -6.45 13.44
N ASP A 115 16.50 -5.60 14.08
CA ASP A 115 15.42 -6.01 15.00
C ASP A 115 14.04 -6.07 14.35
N TRP A 116 13.95 -5.86 13.04
CA TRP A 116 12.68 -5.88 12.33
C TRP A 116 12.07 -7.29 12.26
N GLN A 117 10.93 -7.46 12.91
CA GLN A 117 10.22 -8.73 12.96
C GLN A 117 9.08 -8.75 11.95
N THR A 118 9.25 -9.51 10.86
CA THR A 118 8.15 -9.78 9.93
C THR A 118 7.16 -10.76 10.56
N PHE A 119 5.92 -10.33 10.78
CA PHE A 119 4.88 -11.16 11.40
C PHE A 119 3.74 -11.56 10.46
N ALA A 120 3.62 -10.88 9.31
CA ALA A 120 2.73 -11.28 8.23
C ALA A 120 3.39 -11.00 6.88
N MET A 121 3.27 -11.93 5.93
CA MET A 121 3.75 -11.73 4.57
C MET A 121 2.83 -12.41 3.56
N GLY A 122 2.88 -11.95 2.32
CA GLY A 122 2.14 -12.59 1.24
C GLY A 122 2.49 -12.02 -0.11
N GLU A 123 1.84 -12.57 -1.13
CA GLU A 123 1.94 -12.06 -2.48
C GLU A 123 0.54 -11.74 -3.01
N LYS A 124 0.39 -10.61 -3.72
CA LYS A 124 -0.89 -10.15 -4.22
C LYS A 124 -0.74 -9.55 -5.61
N THR A 125 -1.61 -9.97 -6.53
CA THR A 125 -1.78 -9.30 -7.81
C THR A 125 -2.62 -8.03 -7.61
N ILE A 126 -2.09 -6.88 -8.00
CA ILE A 126 -2.79 -5.61 -7.95
C ILE A 126 -3.66 -5.48 -9.20
N THR A 127 -4.98 -5.48 -8.99
CA THR A 127 -5.98 -5.53 -10.08
C THR A 127 -6.96 -4.35 -10.06
N GLY A 128 -6.79 -3.43 -9.11
CA GLY A 128 -7.72 -2.33 -8.80
C GLY A 128 -7.58 -1.93 -7.34
N ASP A 129 -8.71 -1.56 -6.73
CA ASP A 129 -8.82 -1.31 -5.29
C ASP A 129 -8.50 -2.59 -4.52
N THR A 130 -7.32 -2.61 -3.90
CA THR A 130 -6.77 -3.77 -3.19
C THR A 130 -6.64 -3.44 -1.71
N THR A 131 -7.14 -4.31 -0.84
CA THR A 131 -6.91 -4.21 0.60
C THR A 131 -6.02 -5.35 1.07
N LEU A 132 -4.99 -5.00 1.83
CA LEU A 132 -4.05 -5.92 2.46
C LEU A 132 -4.22 -5.75 3.97
N SER A 133 -4.56 -6.82 4.67
CA SER A 133 -4.88 -6.76 6.09
C SER A 133 -4.03 -7.75 6.89
N ALA A 134 -3.65 -7.33 8.08
CA ALA A 134 -3.00 -8.17 9.09
C ALA A 134 -3.49 -7.78 10.49
N TRP A 135 -3.16 -8.61 11.47
CA TRP A 135 -3.39 -8.31 12.87
C TRP A 135 -2.15 -8.70 13.69
N TYR A 136 -1.96 -8.11 14.86
CA TYR A 136 -0.90 -8.51 15.79
C TYR A 136 -1.48 -8.55 17.20
N ARG A 137 -1.04 -9.49 18.03
CA ARG A 137 -1.53 -9.63 19.41
C ARG A 137 -0.36 -9.70 20.39
N PHE A 138 -0.48 -8.94 21.47
CA PHE A 138 0.40 -9.00 22.63
C PHE A 138 -0.18 -9.87 23.77
N PRO A 139 0.67 -10.55 24.56
CA PRO A 139 2.07 -10.88 24.22
C PRO A 139 2.12 -11.82 22.98
N GLU A 140 3.18 -11.68 22.19
CA GLU A 140 3.45 -12.17 20.81
C GLU A 140 2.57 -13.31 20.24
N ALA A 141 2.19 -13.16 18.96
CA ALA A 141 1.63 -14.24 18.14
C ALA A 141 2.68 -14.78 17.16
N GLU A 142 2.85 -16.11 17.10
CA GLU A 142 3.87 -16.78 16.25
C GLU A 142 3.67 -16.60 14.74
N GLN A 143 2.50 -16.13 14.29
CA GLN A 143 2.27 -15.68 12.90
C GLN A 143 0.86 -15.08 12.80
N ALA A 144 0.75 -13.89 12.20
CA ALA A 144 -0.54 -13.27 11.91
C ALA A 144 -1.13 -13.79 10.59
N VAL A 145 -1.74 -14.97 10.65
CA VAL A 145 -2.41 -15.62 9.50
C VAL A 145 -3.89 -15.19 9.48
N PRO A 146 -4.61 -15.21 8.33
CA PRO A 146 -5.74 -14.32 8.04
C PRO A 146 -7.03 -14.62 8.82
N ARG A 147 -7.02 -15.63 9.69
CA ARG A 147 -8.10 -15.85 10.63
C ARG A 147 -7.86 -14.90 11.80
N MET A 148 -8.48 -13.72 11.73
CA MET A 148 -8.62 -12.81 12.87
C MET A 148 -8.87 -13.63 14.14
N PRO A 149 -8.29 -13.26 15.28
CA PRO A 149 -8.80 -13.72 16.56
C PRO A 149 -10.28 -13.35 16.55
N GLN A 150 -11.17 -14.33 16.70
CA GLN A 150 -12.56 -14.02 16.97
C GLN A 150 -12.55 -13.28 18.31
N THR A 151 -12.62 -11.95 18.26
CA THR A 151 -12.90 -11.17 19.46
C THR A 151 -14.25 -11.67 19.95
N GLY A 152 -14.26 -12.23 21.15
CA GLY A 152 -15.44 -12.86 21.73
C GLY A 152 -16.57 -11.85 21.92
N ALA A 153 -17.34 -11.60 20.88
CA ALA A 153 -18.69 -11.06 20.93
C ALA A 153 -19.72 -12.20 20.94
N GLY A 154 -19.32 -13.41 21.36
CA GLY A 154 -20.17 -14.61 21.48
C GLY A 154 -20.40 -15.07 22.91
N GLY A 155 -20.11 -14.24 23.91
CA GLY A 155 -20.08 -14.61 25.33
C GLY A 155 -21.17 -13.99 26.20
N MET A 156 -22.36 -13.66 25.68
CA MET A 156 -23.56 -13.36 26.48
C MET A 156 -24.85 -13.83 25.78
N ALA A 157 -24.84 -15.07 25.30
CA ALA A 157 -26.06 -15.82 25.04
C ALA A 157 -25.92 -17.17 25.76
N HIS A 158 -26.83 -17.42 26.71
CA HIS A 158 -26.85 -18.52 27.68
C HIS A 158 -26.03 -18.33 28.97
N ARG A 159 -26.55 -17.51 29.88
CA ARG A 159 -27.29 -18.02 31.05
C ARG A 159 -28.20 -16.94 31.62
#